data_AF-A0A257JG41-F1
#
_entry.id   AF-A0A257JG41-F1
#
_cell.length_a   1.000
_cell.length_b   1.000
_cell.length_c   1.000
_cell.angle_alpha   90.00
_cell.angle_beta   90.00
_cell.angle_gamma   90.00
#
_symmetry.space_group_name_H-M   'P 1'
#
loop_
_entity.id
_entity.type
_entity.pdbx_description
1 polymer ?
#
loop_
_entity_poly.entity_id
_entity_poly.type
_entity_poly.pdbx_seq_one_letter_code
_entity_poly.pdbx_strand_id
1 'polypeptide(L)'
;GSREELQIAVIREYHARFEEEVFFPAVREQRGLPRLRALFERWVRRVSIEVDSGCIYISGAVEFDDRPGPVRDALASMVRAWQSALERAIRLSIEAGHLRPDTDSLQMLFEVHGLILALHHDARFLRLPGAVDRARKGFDRIVSYYLQAEPERAAAVQPARAAR
;
A
#
# COMPACT_ATOMS: atom_id res chain seq x y z
N GLY A 1 19.18 -6.48 29.08
CA GLY A 1 18.14 -5.78 28.33
C GLY A 1 16.79 -6.10 28.93
N SER A 2 15.92 -5.11 29.06
CA SER A 2 14.55 -5.33 29.54
C SER A 2 13.73 -6.11 28.50
N ARG A 3 12.61 -6.71 28.91
CA ARG A 3 11.68 -7.37 28.00
C ARG A 3 11.20 -6.41 26.89
N GLU A 4 10.96 -5.15 27.23
CA GLU A 4 10.52 -4.11 26.31
C GLU A 4 11.60 -3.76 25.29
N GLU A 5 12.86 -3.64 25.73
CA GLU A 5 14.00 -3.40 24.81
C GLU A 5 14.13 -4.53 23.79
N LEU A 6 13.93 -5.79 24.22
CA LEU A 6 13.94 -6.94 23.31
C LEU A 6 12.77 -6.89 22.31
N GLN A 7 11.56 -6.55 22.75
CA GLN A 7 10.40 -6.41 21.87
C GLN A 7 10.61 -5.30 20.84
N ILE A 8 11.15 -4.16 21.25
CA ILE A 8 11.48 -3.05 20.33
C ILE A 8 12.56 -3.48 19.33
N ALA A 9 13.57 -4.24 19.76
CA ALA A 9 14.60 -4.77 18.87
C ALA A 9 13.99 -5.71 17.81
N VAL A 10 13.05 -6.58 18.19
CA VAL A 10 12.31 -7.43 17.26
C VAL A 10 11.49 -6.61 16.26
N ILE A 11 10.80 -5.56 16.71
CA ILE A 11 10.04 -4.66 15.82
C ILE A 11 10.96 -3.97 14.81
N ARG A 12 12.12 -3.48 15.24
CA ARG A 12 13.10 -2.83 14.37
C ARG A 12 13.70 -3.79 13.35
N GLU A 13 14.07 -4.99 13.78
CA GLU A 13 14.59 -6.03 12.90
C GLU A 13 13.52 -6.46 11.87
N TYR A 14 12.28 -6.62 12.32
CA TYR A 14 11.16 -6.88 11.41
C TYR A 14 11.02 -5.75 10.37
N HIS A 15 11.07 -4.49 10.80
CA HIS A 15 10.97 -3.34 9.90
C HIS A 15 12.07 -3.34 8.84
N ALA A 16 13.33 -3.56 9.25
CA ALA A 16 14.46 -3.60 8.33
C ALA A 16 14.29 -4.69 7.26
N ARG A 17 13.89 -5.91 7.65
CA ARG A 17 13.59 -7.00 6.70
C ARG A 17 12.42 -6.67 5.78
N PHE A 18 11.39 -6.04 6.33
CA PHE A 18 10.25 -5.59 5.54
C PHE A 18 10.70 -4.57 4.46
N GLU A 19 11.57 -3.63 4.80
CA GLU A 19 12.12 -2.69 3.83
C GLU A 19 12.93 -3.41 2.74
N GLU A 20 13.75 -4.39 3.10
CA GLU A 20 14.55 -5.19 2.17
C GLU A 20 13.72 -6.00 1.17
N GLU A 21 12.60 -6.57 1.61
CA GLU A 21 11.79 -7.45 0.78
C GLU A 21 10.67 -6.74 0.02
N VAL A 22 10.14 -5.65 0.59
CA VAL A 22 8.97 -4.93 0.07
C VAL A 22 9.37 -3.59 -0.53
N PHE A 23 10.03 -2.74 0.25
CA PHE A 23 10.26 -1.35 -0.12
C PHE A 23 11.39 -1.18 -1.14
N PHE A 24 12.62 -1.62 -0.84
CA PHE A 24 13.78 -1.44 -1.71
C PHE A 24 13.61 -2.07 -3.11
N PRO A 25 12.97 -3.25 -3.24
CA PRO A 25 12.70 -3.80 -4.55
C PRO A 25 11.64 -2.99 -5.32
N ALA A 26 10.64 -2.42 -4.66
CA ALA A 26 9.61 -1.63 -5.33
C ALA A 26 10.13 -0.27 -5.82
N VAL A 27 11.02 0.39 -5.07
CA VAL A 27 11.56 1.71 -5.48
C VAL A 27 12.48 1.63 -6.70
N ARG A 28 12.95 0.43 -7.07
CA ARG A 28 13.67 0.18 -8.33
C ARG A 28 12.77 0.26 -9.56
N GLU A 29 11.46 0.10 -9.38
CA GLU A 29 10.50 0.29 -10.47
C GLU A 29 10.39 1.76 -10.89
N GLN A 30 9.92 1.96 -12.11
CA GLN A 30 9.67 3.29 -12.67
C GLN A 30 8.79 4.12 -11.73
N ARG A 31 9.14 5.41 -11.61
CA ARG A 31 8.43 6.35 -10.74
C ARG A 31 6.95 6.45 -11.13
N GLY A 32 6.08 6.51 -10.12
CA GLY A 32 4.63 6.60 -10.31
C GLY A 32 3.93 5.27 -10.15
N LEU A 33 2.92 5.00 -10.98
CA LEU A 33 2.03 3.87 -10.81
C LEU A 33 2.75 2.50 -10.80
N PRO A 34 3.77 2.24 -11.64
CA PRO A 34 4.51 0.96 -11.59
C PRO A 34 5.07 0.66 -10.19
N ARG A 35 5.67 1.67 -9.55
CA ARG A 35 6.19 1.56 -8.18
C ARG A 35 5.09 1.35 -7.14
N LEU A 36 3.95 2.04 -7.25
CA LEU A 36 2.80 1.82 -6.36
C LEU A 36 2.27 0.39 -6.47
N ARG A 37 2.11 -0.13 -7.70
CA ARG A 37 1.71 -1.52 -7.96
C ARG A 37 2.70 -2.51 -7.34
N ALA A 38 4.00 -2.25 -7.47
CA ALA A 38 5.03 -3.10 -6.89
C ALA A 38 5.04 -3.08 -5.35
N LEU A 39 4.84 -1.93 -4.72
CA LEU A 39 4.69 -1.83 -3.26
C LEU A 39 3.51 -2.67 -2.78
N PHE A 40 2.35 -2.53 -3.43
CA PHE A 40 1.14 -3.28 -3.08
C PHE A 40 1.33 -4.79 -3.26
N GLU A 41 1.80 -5.24 -4.42
CA GLU A 41 1.98 -6.66 -4.72
C GLU A 41 2.98 -7.34 -3.78
N ARG A 42 4.09 -6.66 -3.46
CA ARG A 42 5.07 -7.18 -2.50
C ARG A 42 4.50 -7.26 -1.09
N TRP A 43 3.67 -6.31 -0.71
CA TRP A 43 3.01 -6.35 0.60
C TRP A 43 1.96 -7.46 0.68
N VAL A 44 1.15 -7.65 -0.37
CA VAL A 44 0.24 -8.81 -0.52
C VAL A 44 1.00 -10.12 -0.37
N ARG A 45 2.13 -10.27 -1.07
CA ARG A 45 2.98 -11.48 -0.97
C ARG A 45 3.50 -11.66 0.46
N ARG A 46 4.00 -10.61 1.11
CA ARG A 46 4.54 -10.67 2.46
C ARG A 46 3.47 -11.10 3.47
N VAL A 47 2.29 -10.46 3.44
CA VAL A 47 1.15 -10.83 4.29
C VAL A 47 0.72 -12.27 4.04
N SER A 48 0.79 -12.74 2.79
CA SER A 48 0.45 -14.12 2.44
C SER A 48 1.47 -15.15 2.98
N ILE A 49 2.76 -14.81 3.01
CA ILE A 49 3.82 -15.66 3.59
C ILE A 49 3.67 -15.71 5.12
N GLU A 50 3.30 -14.60 5.74
CA GLU A 50 3.14 -14.47 7.19
C GLU A 50 1.75 -14.87 7.69
N VAL A 51 0.96 -15.58 6.89
CA VAL A 51 -0.39 -16.01 7.28
C VAL A 51 -0.38 -16.80 8.59
N ASP A 52 0.61 -17.69 8.79
CA ASP A 52 0.68 -18.52 9.99
C ASP A 52 1.42 -17.85 11.17
N SER A 53 2.40 -16.98 10.92
CA SER A 53 3.15 -16.27 11.96
C SER A 53 2.47 -14.98 12.44
N GLY A 54 1.68 -14.34 11.58
CA GLY A 54 1.06 -13.04 11.81
C GLY A 54 2.00 -11.89 11.42
N CYS A 55 1.52 -11.00 10.57
CA CYS A 55 2.25 -9.80 10.20
C CYS A 55 2.34 -8.83 11.38
N ILE A 56 3.56 -8.45 11.82
CA ILE A 56 3.76 -7.57 13.00
C ILE A 56 3.13 -6.19 12.79
N TYR A 57 3.12 -5.68 11.55
CA TYR A 57 2.46 -4.43 11.20
C TYR A 57 0.97 -4.41 11.51
N ILE A 58 0.32 -5.58 11.49
CA ILE A 58 -1.13 -5.70 11.63
C ILE A 58 -1.47 -6.32 12.98
N SER A 59 -1.00 -7.55 13.22
CA SER A 59 -1.32 -8.29 14.45
C SER A 59 -0.65 -7.65 15.67
N GLY A 60 0.60 -7.19 15.53
CA GLY A 60 1.30 -6.49 16.61
C GLY A 60 0.66 -5.13 16.93
N ALA A 61 0.25 -4.38 15.90
CA ALA A 61 -0.47 -3.12 16.10
C ALA A 61 -1.78 -3.31 16.90
N VAL A 62 -2.55 -4.36 16.60
CA VAL A 62 -3.77 -4.71 17.34
C VAL A 62 -3.48 -5.22 18.76
N GLU A 63 -2.39 -5.96 18.97
CA GLU A 63 -2.07 -6.48 20.32
C GLU A 63 -1.71 -5.36 21.32
N PHE A 64 -1.14 -4.26 20.84
CA PHE A 64 -0.57 -3.19 21.65
C PHE A 64 -1.33 -1.84 21.53
N ASP A 65 -2.46 -1.77 20.83
CA ASP A 65 -3.19 -0.52 20.57
C ASP A 65 -3.65 0.19 21.85
N ASP A 66 -4.19 -0.57 22.81
CA ASP A 66 -4.67 -0.13 24.12
C ASP A 66 -3.61 -0.23 25.24
N ARG A 67 -2.34 -0.42 24.87
CA ARG A 67 -1.22 -0.53 25.81
C ARG A 67 -0.24 0.62 25.62
N PRO A 68 -0.47 1.80 26.22
CA PRO A 68 0.46 2.92 26.15
C PRO A 68 1.86 2.50 26.59
N GLY A 69 2.87 2.80 25.78
CA GLY A 69 4.26 2.52 26.12
C GLY A 69 5.19 2.41 24.91
N PRO A 70 6.49 2.24 25.15
CA PRO A 70 7.52 2.30 24.11
C PRO A 70 7.34 1.29 22.97
N VAL A 71 6.80 0.10 23.27
CA VAL A 71 6.54 -0.96 22.27
C VAL A 71 5.44 -0.52 21.30
N ARG A 72 4.34 0.04 21.80
CA ARG A 72 3.25 0.60 21.00
C ARG A 72 3.76 1.75 20.13
N ASP A 73 4.57 2.64 20.68
CA ASP A 73 5.11 3.78 19.95
C ASP A 73 6.04 3.34 18.80
N ALA A 74 6.86 2.31 19.02
CA ALA A 74 7.68 1.70 17.98
C ALA A 74 6.85 1.10 16.84
N LEU A 75 5.79 0.34 17.17
CA LEU A 75 4.84 -0.21 16.19
C LEU A 75 4.13 0.90 15.41
N ALA A 76 3.60 1.91 16.10
CA ALA A 76 2.90 3.02 15.46
C ALA A 76 3.83 3.82 14.52
N SER A 77 5.08 4.06 14.93
CA SER A 77 6.07 4.72 14.08
C SER A 77 6.35 3.93 12.80
N MET A 78 6.55 2.62 12.92
CA MET A 78 6.79 1.71 11.79
C MET A 78 5.60 1.68 10.81
N VAL A 79 4.37 1.56 11.32
CA VAL A 79 3.14 1.58 10.51
C VAL A 79 2.98 2.93 9.78
N ARG A 80 3.23 4.05 10.48
CA ARG A 80 3.19 5.39 9.87
C ARG A 80 4.25 5.58 8.79
N ALA A 81 5.47 5.08 9.01
CA ALA A 81 6.54 5.15 8.03
C ALA A 81 6.15 4.43 6.72
N TRP A 82 5.53 3.26 6.85
CA TRP A 82 5.02 2.52 5.69
C TRP A 82 3.85 3.22 4.99
N GLN A 83 2.84 3.68 5.73
CA GLN A 83 1.74 4.44 5.14
C GLN A 83 2.23 5.70 4.43
N SER A 84 3.21 6.39 5.00
CA SER A 84 3.86 7.55 4.37
C SER A 84 4.60 7.18 3.08
N ALA A 85 5.21 6.00 3.01
CA ALA A 85 5.84 5.50 1.79
C ALA A 85 4.81 5.21 0.67
N LEU A 86 3.67 4.61 1.02
CA LEU A 86 2.56 4.38 0.10
C LEU A 86 1.94 5.70 -0.40
N GLU A 87 1.69 6.65 0.51
CA GLU A 87 1.18 7.98 0.15
C GLU A 87 2.11 8.70 -0.82
N ARG A 88 3.43 8.66 -0.55
CA ARG A 88 4.43 9.21 -1.47
C ARG A 88 4.33 8.54 -2.85
N ALA A 89 4.22 7.21 -2.91
CA ALA A 89 4.08 6.52 -4.20
C ALA A 89 2.80 6.93 -4.96
N ILE A 90 1.69 7.18 -4.25
CA ILE A 90 0.46 7.71 -4.83
C ILE A 90 0.69 9.12 -5.40
N ARG A 91 1.28 10.02 -4.62
CA ARG A 91 1.61 11.39 -5.08
C ARG A 91 2.54 11.40 -6.29
N LEU A 92 3.57 10.55 -6.29
CA LEU A 92 4.47 10.37 -7.44
C LEU A 92 3.71 9.85 -8.68
N SER A 93 2.63 9.10 -8.50
CA SER A 93 1.79 8.61 -9.60
C SER A 93 0.92 9.72 -10.18
N ILE A 94 0.46 10.65 -9.36
CA ILE A 94 -0.21 11.89 -9.79
C ILE A 94 0.77 12.78 -10.57
N GLU A 95 1.94 13.05 -10.00
CA GLU A 95 2.97 13.89 -10.64
C GLU A 95 3.49 13.31 -11.96
N ALA A 96 3.47 11.99 -12.12
CA ALA A 96 3.83 11.30 -13.36
C ALA A 96 2.69 11.26 -14.39
N GLY A 97 1.51 11.81 -14.08
CA GLY A 97 0.35 11.83 -14.97
C GLY A 97 -0.38 10.49 -15.09
N HIS A 98 -0.06 9.49 -14.27
CA HIS A 98 -0.75 8.20 -14.27
C HIS A 98 -2.11 8.24 -13.56
N LEU A 99 -2.21 9.05 -12.49
CA LEU A 99 -3.43 9.27 -11.73
C LEU A 99 -3.94 10.69 -11.96
N ARG A 100 -5.25 10.91 -11.76
CA ARG A 100 -5.84 12.24 -11.93
C ARG A 100 -5.18 13.28 -11.03
N PRO A 101 -5.05 14.54 -11.49
CA PRO A 101 -4.48 15.63 -10.70
C PRO A 101 -5.27 15.98 -9.43
N ASP A 102 -6.57 15.68 -9.40
CA ASP A 102 -7.47 15.92 -8.27
C ASP A 102 -7.59 14.72 -7.30
N THR A 103 -6.76 13.70 -7.47
CA THR A 103 -6.75 12.52 -6.60
C THR A 103 -6.42 12.90 -5.16
N ASP A 104 -7.35 12.65 -4.24
CA ASP A 104 -7.06 12.66 -2.80
C ASP A 104 -6.14 11.48 -2.45
N SER A 105 -4.87 11.77 -2.19
CA SER A 105 -3.88 10.74 -1.89
C SER A 105 -4.13 10.01 -0.58
N LEU A 106 -4.74 10.67 0.41
CA LEU A 106 -5.03 10.07 1.72
C LEU A 106 -6.22 9.11 1.62
N GLN A 107 -7.24 9.48 0.83
CA GLN A 107 -8.36 8.58 0.56
C GLN A 107 -7.91 7.31 -0.19
N MET A 108 -7.13 7.47 -1.27
CA MET A 108 -6.61 6.30 -2.00
C MET A 108 -5.69 5.44 -1.11
N LEU A 109 -4.86 6.06 -0.26
CA LEU A 109 -4.05 5.34 0.73
C LEU A 109 -4.93 4.51 1.67
N PHE A 110 -6.00 5.10 2.21
CA PHE A 110 -6.92 4.41 3.12
C PHE A 110 -7.54 3.18 2.47
N GLU A 111 -7.99 3.30 1.23
CA GLU A 111 -8.58 2.19 0.46
C GLU A 111 -7.56 1.07 0.20
N VAL A 112 -6.35 1.42 -0.25
CA VAL A 112 -5.27 0.47 -0.50
C VAL A 112 -4.83 -0.23 0.79
N HIS A 113 -4.70 0.52 1.89
CA HIS A 113 -4.35 -0.04 3.20
C HIS A 113 -5.46 -0.96 3.73
N GLY A 114 -6.73 -0.58 3.55
CA GLY A 114 -7.90 -1.37 3.93
C GLY A 114 -7.95 -2.73 3.24
N LEU A 115 -7.59 -2.82 1.96
CA LEU A 115 -7.50 -4.11 1.25
C LEU A 115 -6.50 -5.07 1.90
N ILE A 116 -5.38 -4.55 2.41
CA ILE A 116 -4.36 -5.37 3.04
C ILE A 116 -4.79 -5.85 4.43
N LEU A 117 -5.48 -4.99 5.18
CA LEU A 117 -6.08 -5.40 6.46
C LEU A 117 -7.14 -6.48 6.25
N ALA A 118 -8.01 -6.33 5.24
CA ALA A 118 -9.00 -7.34 4.87
C ALA A 118 -8.34 -8.65 4.40
N LEU A 119 -7.31 -8.57 3.56
CA LEU A 119 -6.52 -9.73 3.14
C LEU A 119 -5.94 -10.48 4.34
N HIS A 120 -5.28 -9.77 5.25
CA HIS A 120 -4.70 -10.38 6.45
C HIS A 120 -5.77 -11.06 7.29
N HIS A 121 -6.88 -10.38 7.55
CA HIS A 121 -8.00 -10.94 8.29
C HIS A 121 -8.55 -12.21 7.62
N ASP A 122 -8.89 -12.14 6.34
CA ASP A 122 -9.52 -13.25 5.62
C ASP A 122 -8.59 -14.43 5.43
N ALA A 123 -7.30 -14.20 5.16
CA ALA A 123 -6.33 -15.26 4.97
C ALA A 123 -5.89 -15.91 6.29
N ARG A 124 -5.66 -15.12 7.35
CA ARG A 124 -5.16 -15.63 8.64
C ARG A 124 -6.27 -16.09 9.56
N PHE A 125 -7.26 -15.23 9.83
CA PHE A 125 -8.30 -15.53 10.81
C PHE A 125 -9.36 -16.46 10.23
N LEU A 126 -9.91 -16.12 9.06
CA LEU A 126 -10.98 -16.90 8.44
C LEU A 126 -10.47 -18.05 7.55
N ARG A 127 -9.19 -18.04 7.16
CA ARG A 127 -8.58 -19.02 6.24
C ARG A 127 -9.35 -19.17 4.92
N LEU A 128 -9.88 -18.07 4.40
CA LEU A 128 -10.69 -18.09 3.19
C LEU A 128 -9.82 -18.26 1.93
N PRO A 129 -10.12 -19.24 1.06
CA PRO A 129 -9.41 -19.38 -0.20
C PRO A 129 -9.70 -18.20 -1.14
N GLY A 130 -8.68 -17.79 -1.89
CA GLY A 130 -8.77 -16.71 -2.87
C GLY A 130 -8.81 -15.29 -2.27
N ALA A 131 -8.44 -15.11 -1.00
CA ALA A 131 -8.32 -13.79 -0.38
C ALA A 131 -7.30 -12.89 -1.14
N VAL A 132 -6.18 -13.48 -1.55
CA VAL A 132 -5.14 -12.79 -2.36
C VAL A 132 -5.70 -12.27 -3.68
N ASP A 133 -6.46 -13.09 -4.41
CA ASP A 133 -7.04 -12.69 -5.70
C ASP A 133 -8.09 -11.60 -5.53
N ARG A 134 -8.85 -11.61 -4.44
CA ARG A 134 -9.79 -10.54 -4.11
C ARG A 134 -9.07 -9.24 -3.80
N ALA A 135 -7.97 -9.28 -3.05
CA ALA A 135 -7.16 -8.10 -2.76
C ALA A 135 -6.59 -7.48 -4.04
N ARG A 136 -6.03 -8.29 -4.95
CA ARG A 136 -5.53 -7.82 -6.26
C ARG A 136 -6.63 -7.20 -7.11
N LYS A 137 -7.78 -7.88 -7.24
CA LYS A 137 -8.94 -7.33 -7.96
C LYS A 137 -9.46 -6.03 -7.35
N GLY A 138 -9.48 -5.93 -6.03
CA GLY A 138 -9.86 -4.70 -5.32
C GLY A 138 -8.91 -3.56 -5.65
N PHE A 139 -7.60 -3.82 -5.61
CA PHE A 139 -6.58 -2.83 -5.91
C PHE A 139 -6.66 -2.36 -7.36
N ASP A 140 -6.87 -3.27 -8.31
CA ASP A 140 -7.07 -2.89 -9.71
C ASP A 140 -8.30 -1.99 -9.90
N ARG A 141 -9.40 -2.25 -9.18
CA ARG A 141 -10.59 -1.39 -9.20
C ARG A 141 -10.32 0.00 -8.63
N ILE A 142 -9.60 0.09 -7.51
CA ILE A 142 -9.15 1.37 -6.95
C ILE A 142 -8.32 2.12 -7.98
N VAL A 143 -7.28 1.49 -8.53
CA VAL A 143 -6.41 2.14 -9.53
C VAL A 143 -7.23 2.60 -10.73
N SER A 144 -8.08 1.74 -11.30
CA SER A 144 -8.95 2.10 -12.43
C SER A 144 -9.85 3.30 -12.12
N TYR A 145 -10.35 3.41 -10.89
CA TYR A 145 -11.12 4.57 -10.47
C TYR A 145 -10.29 5.85 -10.45
N TYR A 146 -8.98 5.81 -10.20
CA TYR A 146 -8.10 6.99 -10.09
C TYR A 146 -7.26 7.30 -11.34
N LEU A 147 -7.26 6.42 -12.34
CA LEU A 147 -6.49 6.62 -13.57
C LEU A 147 -6.85 7.97 -14.22
N GLN A 148 -5.80 8.67 -14.68
CA GLN A 148 -5.98 9.80 -15.58
C GLN A 148 -6.42 9.27 -16.93
N ALA A 149 -7.53 9.79 -17.46
CA ALA A 149 -7.94 9.46 -18.82
C ALA A 149 -6.85 9.95 -19.80
N GLU A 150 -6.49 9.12 -20.79
CA GLU A 150 -5.57 9.54 -21.85
C GLU A 150 -6.11 10.81 -22.53
N PRO A 151 -5.26 11.80 -22.84
CA PRO A 151 -5.69 13.09 -23.38
C PRO A 151 -6.23 13.09 -24.83
N GLU A 152 -6.76 11.98 -25.37
CA GLU A 152 -7.08 11.83 -26.81
C GLU A 152 -8.54 11.46 -27.17
N ARG A 153 -9.55 12.07 -26.53
CA ARG A 153 -10.92 12.09 -27.12
C ARG A 153 -11.63 13.44 -27.18
N ALA A 154 -11.08 14.50 -26.57
CA ALA A 154 -11.70 15.82 -26.61
C ALA A 154 -11.29 16.68 -27.84
N ALA A 155 -10.21 16.32 -28.54
CA ALA A 155 -9.67 17.13 -29.64
C ALA A 155 -10.15 16.75 -31.05
N ALA A 156 -10.85 15.62 -31.23
CA ALA A 156 -11.21 15.08 -32.55
C ALA A 156 -12.54 15.59 -33.13
N VAL A 157 -13.20 16.57 -32.52
CA VAL A 157 -14.42 17.18 -33.06
C VAL A 157 -14.20 18.68 -33.29
N GLN A 158 -13.43 19.03 -34.31
CA GLN A 158 -13.63 20.29 -35.03
C GLN A 158 -13.92 19.97 -36.49
N PRO A 159 -15.12 20.30 -37.02
CA PRO A 159 -15.38 20.13 -38.43
C PRO A 159 -14.51 21.12 -39.21
N ALA A 160 -13.78 20.61 -40.20
CA ALA A 160 -12.99 21.42 -41.13
C ALA A 160 -13.91 22.48 -41.76
N ARG A 161 -13.63 23.77 -41.49
CA ARG A 161 -14.26 24.88 -42.20
C ARG A 161 -13.83 24.78 -43.67
N ALA A 162 -14.81 24.55 -44.55
CA ALA A 162 -14.62 24.52 -45.99
C ALA A 162 -14.12 25.88 -46.49
N ALA A 163 -13.05 25.85 -47.29
CA ALA A 163 -12.52 26.99 -48.00
C ALA A 163 -13.51 27.47 -49.09
N ARG A 164 -13.70 28.78 -49.17
CA ARG A 164 -14.12 29.52 -50.36
C ARG A 164 -13.34 30.81 -50.43
#